data_AF-A0A4P6K2H1-F1
#
_entry.id   AF-A0A4P6K2H1-F1
#
_cell.length_a   1.000
_cell.length_b   1.000
_cell.length_c   1.000
_cell.angle_alpha   90.00
_cell.angle_beta   90.00
_cell.angle_gamma   90.00
#
_symmetry.space_group_name_H-M   'P 1'
#
loop_
_entity.id
_entity.type
_entity.pdbx_description
1 polymer ?
#
loop_
_entity_poly.entity_id
_entity_poly.type
_entity_poly.pdbx_seq_one_letter_code
_entity_poly.pdbx_strand_id
1 'polypeptide(L)'
;MHFANLLDTYRFEKYVLEVAIATLERGGVTSKLATYQLLEPVNRWSFPKYPSKTAILAPDIDIVEELKTFIQLHEQCLREPDCSLGTWINPATKYYYLDITMSCADLEEARREALLISQSEGRKIVAIYNSWCGRTVYL
;
A
#
# COMPACT_ATOMS: atom_id res chain seq x y z
N MET A 1 -0.39 -17.78 1.22
CA MET A 1 -0.26 -18.08 -0.23
C MET A 1 0.07 -19.54 -0.47
N HIS A 2 -0.62 -20.16 -1.42
CA HIS A 2 -0.26 -21.45 -2.00
C HIS A 2 -0.01 -21.22 -3.50
N PHE A 3 1.19 -21.58 -3.99
CA PHE A 3 1.52 -21.49 -5.40
C PHE A 3 1.22 -22.81 -6.10
N ALA A 4 0.62 -22.79 -7.28
CA ALA A 4 0.25 -24.02 -7.98
C ALA A 4 1.47 -24.70 -8.64
N ASN A 5 2.51 -23.92 -8.95
CA ASN A 5 3.75 -24.39 -9.57
C ASN A 5 4.88 -23.36 -9.36
N LEU A 6 6.10 -23.71 -9.81
CA LEU A 6 7.29 -22.86 -9.71
C LEU A 6 7.16 -21.54 -10.49
N LEU A 7 6.45 -21.53 -11.63
CA LEU A 7 6.24 -20.31 -12.40
C LEU A 7 5.42 -19.28 -11.61
N ASP A 8 4.43 -19.73 -10.85
CA ASP A 8 3.64 -18.84 -9.99
C ASP A 8 4.48 -18.27 -8.83
N THR A 9 5.37 -19.08 -8.27
CA THR A 9 6.37 -18.60 -7.30
C THR A 9 7.28 -17.54 -7.93
N TYR A 10 7.84 -17.80 -9.11
CA TYR A 10 8.72 -16.82 -9.78
C TYR A 10 7.99 -15.53 -10.16
N ARG A 11 6.72 -15.60 -10.56
CA ARG A 11 5.89 -14.41 -10.80
C ARG A 11 5.68 -13.59 -9.54
N PHE A 12 5.41 -14.26 -8.42
CA PHE A 12 5.27 -13.59 -7.12
C PHE A 12 6.58 -12.93 -6.67
N GLU A 13 7.70 -13.66 -6.72
CA GLU A 13 9.02 -13.14 -6.36
C GLU A 13 9.41 -11.93 -7.23
N LYS A 14 9.17 -12.03 -8.55
CA LYS A 14 9.37 -10.93 -9.49
C LYS A 14 8.51 -9.72 -9.11
N TYR A 15 7.23 -9.93 -8.83
CA TYR A 15 6.31 -8.86 -8.44
C TYR A 15 6.75 -8.13 -7.17
N VAL A 16 7.17 -8.87 -6.14
CA VAL A 16 7.69 -8.26 -4.90
C VAL A 16 8.91 -7.40 -5.19
N LEU A 17 9.85 -7.90 -6.01
CA LEU A 17 11.03 -7.15 -6.41
C LEU A 17 10.67 -5.88 -7.19
N GLU A 18 9.71 -5.96 -8.12
CA GLU A 18 9.23 -4.80 -8.89
C GLU A 18 8.59 -3.73 -7.97
N VAL A 19 7.82 -4.15 -6.96
CA VAL A 19 7.28 -3.25 -5.94
C VAL A 19 8.41 -2.58 -5.16
N ALA A 20 9.33 -3.37 -4.61
CA ALA A 20 10.45 -2.85 -3.82
C ALA A 20 11.30 -1.84 -4.61
N ILE A 21 11.66 -2.17 -5.86
CA ILE A 21 12.42 -1.27 -6.75
C ILE A 21 11.63 0.02 -6.97
N ALA A 22 10.35 -0.07 -7.32
CA ALA A 22 9.53 1.11 -7.56
C ALA A 22 9.37 1.98 -6.30
N THR A 23 9.22 1.38 -5.12
CA THR A 23 9.19 2.10 -3.83
C THR A 23 10.49 2.87 -3.61
N LEU A 24 11.64 2.23 -3.81
CA LEU A 24 12.95 2.82 -3.57
C LEU A 24 13.29 3.92 -4.59
N GLU A 25 12.95 3.73 -5.86
CA GLU A 25 13.23 4.71 -6.93
C GLU A 25 12.30 5.92 -6.88
N ARG A 26 11.02 5.71 -6.55
CA ARG A 26 9.96 6.72 -6.72
C ARG A 26 9.46 7.28 -5.39
N GLY A 27 9.90 6.71 -4.27
CA GLY A 27 9.42 7.06 -2.93
C GLY A 27 8.07 6.43 -2.56
N GLY A 28 7.47 5.63 -3.44
CA GLY A 28 6.21 4.94 -3.19
C GLY A 28 5.56 4.40 -4.46
N VAL A 29 4.73 3.38 -4.31
CA VAL A 29 3.96 2.79 -5.42
C VAL A 29 2.70 2.11 -4.89
N THR A 30 1.67 2.09 -5.72
CA THR A 30 0.47 1.28 -5.50
C THR A 30 0.48 0.09 -6.45
N SER A 31 0.09 -1.09 -6.00
CA SER A 31 0.06 -2.29 -6.82
C SER A 31 -1.09 -3.22 -6.46
N LYS A 32 -1.45 -4.13 -7.37
CA LYS A 32 -2.55 -5.08 -7.19
C LYS A 32 -1.99 -6.50 -7.10
N LEU A 33 -2.17 -7.13 -5.95
CA LEU A 33 -1.73 -8.51 -5.70
C LEU A 33 -2.41 -9.51 -6.65
N ALA A 34 -3.69 -9.30 -6.98
CA ALA A 34 -4.44 -10.22 -7.82
C ALA A 34 -3.91 -10.33 -9.26
N THR A 35 -3.27 -9.28 -9.77
CA THR A 35 -2.75 -9.23 -11.14
C THR A 35 -1.23 -9.12 -11.21
N TYR A 36 -0.54 -9.00 -10.08
CA TYR A 36 0.90 -8.73 -9.99
C TYR A 36 1.33 -7.51 -10.82
N GLN A 37 0.52 -6.45 -10.77
CA GLN A 37 0.76 -5.24 -11.54
C GLN A 37 0.98 -4.04 -10.61
N LEU A 38 1.98 -3.23 -10.94
CA LEU A 38 2.06 -1.85 -10.47
C LEU A 38 0.93 -1.06 -11.13
N LEU A 39 0.27 -0.22 -10.35
CA LEU A 39 -0.80 0.64 -10.84
C LEU A 39 -0.22 1.98 -11.23
N GLU A 40 -0.59 2.45 -12.42
CA GLU A 40 -0.29 3.81 -12.85
C GLU A 40 -0.99 4.82 -11.93
N PRO A 41 -0.39 6.00 -11.72
CA PRO A 41 -1.03 7.07 -10.98
C PRO A 41 -2.38 7.45 -11.59
N VAL A 42 -3.44 7.40 -10.78
CA VAL A 42 -4.80 7.82 -11.16
C VAL A 42 -5.25 8.95 -10.26
N ASN A 43 -6.12 9.82 -10.78
CA ASN A 43 -6.67 10.94 -10.03
C ASN A 43 -7.72 10.45 -9.01
N ARG A 44 -7.23 9.83 -7.94
CA ARG A 44 -8.00 9.30 -6.82
C ARG A 44 -7.22 9.52 -5.52
N TRP A 45 -7.95 9.69 -4.44
CA TRP A 45 -7.44 9.91 -3.10
C TRP A 45 -7.37 8.60 -2.35
N SER A 46 -6.14 8.19 -2.03
CA SER A 46 -5.83 6.90 -1.40
C SER A 46 -5.58 7.07 0.10
N PHE A 47 -6.02 6.09 0.88
CA PHE A 47 -5.83 6.01 2.32
C PHE A 47 -5.84 4.56 2.79
N PRO A 48 -5.26 4.24 3.97
CA PRO A 48 -5.30 2.89 4.52
C PRO A 48 -6.74 2.46 4.81
N LYS A 49 -7.19 1.36 4.19
CA LYS A 49 -8.50 0.76 4.50
C LYS A 49 -8.49 0.08 5.87
N TYR A 50 -7.32 -0.46 6.25
CA TYR A 50 -7.08 -1.12 7.53
C TYR A 50 -5.87 -0.48 8.23
N PRO A 51 -5.99 0.74 8.79
CA PRO A 51 -4.86 1.42 9.43
C PRO A 51 -4.20 0.60 10.54
N SER A 52 -4.95 -0.26 11.24
CA SER A 52 -4.40 -1.19 12.25
C SER A 52 -3.36 -2.15 11.67
N LYS A 53 -3.46 -2.47 10.37
CA LYS A 53 -2.56 -3.38 9.64
C LYS A 53 -1.39 -2.68 8.97
N THR A 54 -1.30 -1.35 9.03
CA THR A 54 -0.16 -0.61 8.47
C THR A 54 1.14 -1.01 9.17
N ALA A 55 2.11 -1.47 8.38
CA ALA A 55 3.48 -1.72 8.85
C ALA A 55 4.34 -0.46 8.65
N ILE A 56 5.12 -0.12 9.68
CA ILE A 56 6.06 1.00 9.68
C ILE A 56 7.44 0.42 9.95
N LEU A 57 8.32 0.48 8.96
CA LEU A 57 9.60 -0.23 8.97
C LEU A 57 10.77 0.74 8.91
N ALA A 58 11.87 0.38 9.57
CA ALA A 58 13.10 1.16 9.58
C ALA A 58 13.76 1.20 8.17
N PRO A 59 14.52 2.26 7.84
CA PRO A 59 15.12 2.44 6.51
C PRO A 59 16.21 1.43 6.14
N ASP A 60 16.77 0.72 7.12
CA ASP A 60 17.85 -0.27 6.96
C ASP A 60 17.34 -1.71 6.86
N ILE A 61 16.02 -1.92 6.88
CA ILE A 61 15.41 -3.24 6.78
C ILE A 61 15.50 -3.81 5.36
N ASP A 62 15.46 -5.14 5.25
CA ASP A 62 15.23 -5.81 3.96
C ASP A 62 13.76 -5.65 3.55
N ILE A 63 13.50 -4.62 2.75
CA ILE A 63 12.14 -4.32 2.27
C ILE A 63 11.53 -5.47 1.46
N VAL A 64 12.33 -6.31 0.79
CA VAL A 64 11.82 -7.43 -0.02
C VAL A 64 11.22 -8.49 0.88
N GLU A 65 11.93 -8.89 1.92
CA GLU A 65 11.44 -9.88 2.88
C GLU A 65 10.25 -9.35 3.71
N GLU A 66 10.27 -8.06 4.07
CA GLU A 66 9.14 -7.43 4.75
C GLU A 66 7.90 -7.33 3.86
N LEU A 67 8.05 -7.01 2.58
CA LEU A 67 6.96 -7.02 1.61
C LEU A 67 6.35 -8.42 1.47
N LYS A 68 7.18 -9.46 1.36
CA LYS A 68 6.70 -10.86 1.32
C LYS A 68 5.89 -11.19 2.55
N THR A 69 6.44 -10.88 3.73
CA THR A 69 5.81 -11.14 5.03
C THR A 69 4.47 -10.40 5.14
N PHE A 70 4.45 -9.12 4.80
CA PHE A 70 3.24 -8.30 4.80
C PHE A 70 2.16 -8.86 3.86
N ILE A 71 2.54 -9.20 2.62
CA ILE A 71 1.61 -9.75 1.64
C ILE A 71 1.06 -11.10 2.11
N GLN A 72 1.89 -11.97 2.66
CA GLN A 72 1.45 -13.27 3.18
C GLN A 72 0.49 -13.12 4.35
N LEU A 73 0.79 -12.22 5.29
CA LEU A 73 -0.04 -11.96 6.47
C LEU A 73 -1.40 -11.34 6.11
N HIS A 74 -1.45 -10.55 5.04
CA HIS A 74 -2.62 -9.77 4.65
C HIS A 74 -3.22 -10.15 3.31
N GLU A 75 -2.90 -11.35 2.81
CA GLU A 75 -3.30 -11.82 1.47
C GLU A 75 -4.81 -11.67 1.23
N GLN A 76 -5.64 -12.07 2.20
CA GLN A 76 -7.09 -12.01 2.05
C GLN A 76 -7.58 -10.57 1.81
N CYS A 77 -7.08 -9.61 2.59
CA CYS A 77 -7.46 -8.21 2.47
C CYS A 77 -6.93 -7.58 1.18
N LEU A 78 -5.71 -7.91 0.78
CA LEU A 78 -5.10 -7.43 -0.47
C LEU A 78 -5.79 -7.98 -1.73
N ARG A 79 -6.51 -9.11 -1.62
CA ARG A 79 -7.30 -9.68 -2.71
C ARG A 79 -8.70 -9.08 -2.84
N GLU A 80 -9.12 -8.23 -1.92
CA GLU A 80 -10.41 -7.55 -2.04
C GLU A 80 -10.44 -6.63 -3.27
N PRO A 81 -11.60 -6.47 -3.94
CA PRO A 81 -11.69 -5.74 -5.21
C PRO A 81 -11.24 -4.27 -5.12
N ASP A 82 -11.55 -3.62 -4.01
CA ASP A 82 -11.27 -2.20 -3.74
C ASP A 82 -9.93 -1.94 -3.02
N CYS A 83 -9.20 -3.01 -2.66
CA CYS A 83 -7.92 -2.92 -1.97
C CYS A 83 -6.72 -2.94 -2.92
N SER A 84 -5.65 -2.26 -2.55
CA SER A 84 -4.34 -2.34 -3.21
C SER A 84 -3.24 -2.41 -2.16
N LEU A 85 -2.05 -2.89 -2.56
CA LEU A 85 -0.84 -2.73 -1.77
C LEU A 85 -0.28 -1.33 -2.03
N GLY A 86 -0.28 -0.48 -1.01
CA GLY A 86 0.40 0.82 -1.04
C GLY A 86 1.74 0.74 -0.33
N THR A 87 2.76 1.33 -0.93
CA THR A 87 4.07 1.52 -0.31
C THR A 87 4.46 2.99 -0.37
N TRP A 88 5.15 3.47 0.67
CA TRP A 88 5.61 4.85 0.72
C TRP A 88 6.85 4.98 1.60
N ILE A 89 7.77 5.87 1.22
CA ILE A 89 8.93 6.27 2.01
C ILE A 89 8.65 7.64 2.61
N ASN A 90 8.60 7.72 3.94
CA ASN A 90 8.48 9.01 4.61
C ASN A 90 9.74 9.87 4.32
N PRO A 91 9.62 11.06 3.73
CA PRO A 91 10.77 11.83 3.28
C PRO A 91 11.64 12.34 4.44
N ALA A 92 11.06 12.54 5.62
CA ALA A 92 11.76 13.06 6.80
C ALA A 92 12.47 11.95 7.58
N THR A 93 11.78 10.85 7.87
CA THR A 93 12.33 9.76 8.70
C THR A 93 13.00 8.66 7.88
N LYS A 94 12.69 8.58 6.57
CA LYS A 94 13.06 7.49 5.66
C LYS A 94 12.41 6.14 5.96
N TYR A 95 11.48 6.09 6.91
CA TYR A 95 10.77 4.85 7.23
C TYR A 95 9.87 4.43 6.07
N TYR A 96 9.77 3.12 5.87
CA TYR A 96 8.86 2.51 4.92
C TYR A 96 7.48 2.33 5.56
N TYR A 97 6.45 2.64 4.79
CA TYR A 97 5.06 2.40 5.14
C TYR A 97 4.51 1.37 4.15
N LEU A 98 3.95 0.29 4.67
CA LEU A 98 3.22 -0.71 3.89
C LEU A 98 1.76 -0.69 4.33
N ASP A 99 0.88 -0.44 3.37
CA ASP A 99 -0.55 -0.24 3.61
C ASP A 99 -1.39 -1.15 2.72
N ILE A 100 -2.55 -1.54 3.25
CA ILE A 100 -3.66 -2.02 2.44
C ILE A 100 -4.53 -0.79 2.17
N THR A 101 -4.42 -0.25 0.96
CA THR A 101 -5.04 1.02 0.59
C THR A 101 -6.33 0.82 -0.18
N MET A 102 -7.27 1.74 0.02
CA MET A 102 -8.40 1.95 -0.88
C MET A 102 -8.35 3.37 -1.43
N SER A 103 -9.15 3.68 -2.44
CA SER A 103 -9.18 5.02 -3.03
C SER A 103 -10.58 5.49 -3.42
N CYS A 104 -10.84 6.79 -3.27
CA CYS A 104 -12.07 7.47 -3.70
C CYS A 104 -11.75 8.49 -4.79
N ALA A 105 -12.71 8.80 -5.66
CA ALA A 105 -12.50 9.81 -6.69
C ALA A 105 -12.52 11.24 -6.10
N ASP A 106 -13.42 11.47 -5.14
CA ASP A 106 -13.59 12.76 -4.49
C ASP A 106 -12.76 12.90 -3.20
N LEU A 107 -12.25 14.11 -2.94
CA LEU A 107 -11.42 14.41 -1.78
C LEU A 107 -12.22 14.40 -0.47
N GLU A 108 -13.41 15.01 -0.47
CA GLU A 108 -14.23 15.11 0.74
C GLU A 108 -14.84 13.76 1.11
N GLU A 109 -15.19 12.95 0.11
CA GLU A 109 -15.53 11.54 0.30
C GLU A 109 -14.37 10.78 0.96
N ALA A 110 -13.16 10.85 0.38
CA ALA A 110 -12.00 10.17 0.93
C ALA A 110 -11.70 10.59 2.37
N ARG A 111 -11.82 11.88 2.67
CA ARG A 111 -11.64 12.43 4.02
C ARG A 111 -12.67 11.89 5.00
N ARG A 112 -13.96 11.88 4.62
CA ARG A 112 -15.05 11.36 5.44
C ARG A 112 -14.84 9.88 5.74
N GLU A 113 -14.55 9.07 4.72
CA GLU A 113 -14.32 7.63 4.87
C GLU A 113 -13.07 7.34 5.73
N ALA A 114 -11.96 8.04 5.49
CA ALA A 114 -10.75 7.88 6.31
C ALA A 114 -10.98 8.21 7.79
N LEU A 115 -11.77 9.25 8.10
CA LEU A 115 -12.10 9.58 9.49
C LEU A 115 -13.00 8.51 10.13
N LEU A 116 -13.98 7.98 9.39
CA LEU A 116 -14.85 6.90 9.87
C LEU A 116 -14.08 5.62 10.17
N ILE A 117 -13.19 5.21 9.25
CA ILE A 117 -12.31 4.04 9.43
C ILE A 117 -11.35 4.27 10.61
N SER A 118 -10.79 5.46 10.71
CA SER A 118 -9.89 5.80 11.81
C SER A 118 -10.55 5.65 13.18
N GLN A 119 -11.83 6.05 13.29
CA GLN A 119 -12.63 5.89 14.50
C GLN A 119 -12.96 4.43 14.78
N SER A 120 -13.34 3.64 13.76
CA SER A 120 -13.75 2.25 13.94
C SER A 120 -12.58 1.32 14.29
N GLU A 121 -11.39 1.54 13.72
CA GLU A 121 -10.20 0.73 14.00
C GLU A 121 -9.38 1.22 15.20
N GLY A 122 -9.70 2.40 15.74
CA GLY A 122 -8.96 2.98 16.87
C GLY A 122 -7.52 3.41 16.53
N ARG A 123 -7.17 3.55 15.26
CA ARG A 123 -5.87 4.05 14.80
C ARG A 123 -6.03 5.27 13.89
N LYS A 124 -5.25 6.31 14.16
CA LYS A 124 -5.31 7.57 13.40
C LYS A 124 -4.83 7.38 11.96
N ILE A 125 -5.68 7.68 10.98
CA ILE A 125 -5.24 7.96 9.61
C ILE A 125 -4.84 9.44 9.58
N VAL A 126 -3.55 9.70 9.36
CA VAL A 126 -2.98 11.06 9.47
C VAL A 126 -2.98 11.82 8.15
N ALA A 127 -3.11 11.12 7.03
CA ALA A 127 -3.04 11.71 5.70
C ALA A 127 -3.74 10.84 4.65
N ILE A 128 -4.19 11.50 3.60
CA ILE A 128 -4.69 10.91 2.36
C ILE A 128 -3.87 11.45 1.18
N TYR A 129 -3.64 10.63 0.17
CA TYR A 129 -2.68 10.94 -0.92
C TYR A 129 -3.29 10.74 -2.30
N ASN A 130 -3.05 11.68 -3.21
CA ASN A 130 -3.39 11.57 -4.62
C ASN A 130 -2.11 11.43 -5.46
N SER A 131 -1.89 10.22 -5.98
CA SER A 131 -0.70 9.87 -6.75
C SER A 131 -0.57 10.61 -8.09
N TRP A 132 -1.68 10.99 -8.70
CA TRP A 132 -1.67 11.64 -10.01
C TRP A 132 -1.13 13.08 -9.94
N CYS A 133 -1.45 13.81 -8.88
CA CYS A 133 -0.97 15.18 -8.67
C CYS A 133 0.10 15.31 -7.58
N GLY A 134 0.56 14.19 -7.01
CA GLY A 134 1.59 14.18 -5.96
C GLY A 134 1.17 14.91 -4.68
N ARG A 135 -0.13 14.98 -4.39
CA ARG A 135 -0.67 15.81 -3.30
C ARG A 135 -1.08 14.98 -2.09
N THR A 136 -0.59 15.39 -0.93
CA THR A 136 -1.00 14.86 0.38
C THR A 136 -1.91 15.87 1.10
N VAL A 137 -2.98 15.38 1.70
CA VAL A 137 -3.87 16.15 2.59
C VAL A 137 -3.83 15.50 3.97
N TYR A 138 -3.53 16.28 5.00
CA TYR A 138 -3.46 15.82 6.39
C TYR A 138 -4.84 15.90 7.06
N LEU A 139 -5.12 14.95 7.97
CA LEU A 139 -6.41 14.80 8.68
C LEU A 139 -6.34 15.14 10.17
#